data_AF-A0A535BVM0-F1
#
_entry.id   AF-A0A535BVM0-F1
#
_cell.length_a   1.000
_cell.length_b   1.000
_cell.length_c   1.000
_cell.angle_alpha   90.00
_cell.angle_beta   90.00
_cell.angle_gamma   90.00
#
_symmetry.space_group_name_H-M   'P 1'
#
loop_
_entity.id
_entity.type
_entity.pdbx_description
1 polymer ?
#
loop_
_entity_poly.entity_id
_entity_poly.type
_entity_poly.pdbx_seq_one_letter_code
_entity_poly.pdbx_strand_id
1 'polypeptide(L)'
;AHTRRQESDRLRAVAAAITALGGRARAFADGIRIEPAPLHDGVVDAQGDHRIAMAFSVLGLLVPGVAIAGWQSVAKTFPSFYEMLRSLR
;
A
#
# COMPACT_ATOMS: atom_id res chain seq x y z
N ALA A 1 15.03 10.18 5.97
CA ALA A 1 14.66 10.97 7.18
C ALA A 1 13.34 11.74 7.06
N HIS A 2 12.96 12.26 5.87
CA HIS A 2 11.79 13.15 5.71
C HIS A 2 10.41 12.45 5.63
N THR A 3 10.35 11.12 5.49
CA THR A 3 9.11 10.35 5.29
C THR A 3 8.36 9.94 6.56
N ARG A 4 8.95 10.13 7.75
CA ARG A 4 8.33 9.73 9.05
C ARG A 4 7.39 10.77 9.66
N ARG A 5 7.33 11.98 9.10
CA ARG A 5 6.47 13.08 9.57
C ARG A 5 5.23 13.32 8.70
N GLN A 6 4.98 12.48 7.71
CA GLN A 6 3.79 12.57 6.85
C GLN A 6 2.80 11.50 7.26
N GLU A 7 1.64 11.87 7.82
CA GLU A 7 0.42 11.08 8.14
C GLU A 7 0.54 9.66 8.76
N SER A 8 1.53 8.81 8.41
CA SER A 8 1.92 7.55 9.06
C SER A 8 3.42 7.24 8.82
N ASP A 9 4.03 6.32 9.59
CA ASP A 9 5.38 5.82 9.27
C ASP A 9 5.34 4.93 8.03
N ARG A 10 5.36 5.55 6.85
CA ARG A 10 5.19 4.89 5.54
C ARG A 10 6.15 3.73 5.31
N LEU A 11 7.38 3.82 5.82
CA LEU A 11 8.36 2.73 5.65
C LEU A 11 7.87 1.47 6.36
N ARG A 12 7.38 1.62 7.61
CA ARG A 12 6.81 0.50 8.37
C ARG A 12 5.52 0.01 7.75
N ALA A 13 4.63 0.91 7.34
CA ALA A 13 3.35 0.53 6.77
C ALA A 13 3.51 -0.23 5.44
N VAL A 14 4.42 0.20 4.55
CA VAL A 14 4.74 -0.54 3.32
C VAL A 14 5.35 -1.90 3.63
N ALA A 15 6.29 -1.98 4.58
CA ALA A 15 6.89 -3.26 4.95
C ALA A 15 5.86 -4.24 5.54
N ALA A 16 4.96 -3.75 6.41
CA ALA A 16 3.89 -4.55 7.00
C ALA A 16 2.91 -5.04 5.93
N ALA A 17 2.49 -4.16 5.00
CA ALA A 17 1.57 -4.49 3.92
C ALA A 17 2.16 -5.53 2.96
N ILE A 18 3.43 -5.39 2.54
CA ILE A 18 4.10 -6.40 1.71
C ILE A 18 4.17 -7.75 2.45
N THR A 19 4.52 -7.72 3.74
CA THR A 19 4.61 -8.94 4.55
C THR A 19 3.24 -9.62 4.74
N ALA A 20 2.17 -8.83 4.90
CA ALA A 20 0.80 -9.35 5.01
C ALA A 20 0.33 -10.09 3.74
N LEU A 21 0.91 -9.75 2.58
CA LEU A 21 0.66 -10.41 1.31
C LEU A 21 1.69 -11.53 1.00
N GLY A 22 2.47 -11.97 2.00
CA GLY A 22 3.45 -13.05 1.86
C GLY A 22 4.81 -12.62 1.31
N GLY A 23 4.99 -11.33 1.01
CA GLY A 23 6.24 -10.77 0.53
C GLY A 23 7.31 -10.62 1.61
N ARG A 24 8.52 -10.26 1.19
CA ARG A 24 9.65 -10.01 2.10
C ARG A 24 10.06 -8.55 2.06
N ALA A 25 9.72 -7.81 3.12
CA ALA A 25 10.11 -6.42 3.26
C ALA A 25 10.57 -6.09 4.68
N ARG A 26 11.62 -5.28 4.80
CA ARG A 26 12.15 -4.79 6.07
C ARG A 26 12.37 -3.29 6.02
N ALA A 27 11.71 -2.57 6.92
CA ALA A 27 11.94 -1.15 7.13
C ALA A 27 13.18 -0.92 8.01
N PHE A 28 13.95 0.11 7.68
CA PHE A 28 15.10 0.60 8.44
C PHE A 28 14.88 2.06 8.84
N ALA A 29 15.87 2.67 9.51
CA ALA A 29 15.76 4.05 9.97
C ALA A 29 15.64 5.07 8.81
N ASP A 30 16.20 4.77 7.65
CA ASP A 30 16.32 5.69 6.53
C ASP A 30 15.90 5.09 5.18
N GLY A 31 15.46 3.83 5.17
CA GLY A 31 15.06 3.13 3.96
C GLY A 31 14.23 1.89 4.21
N ILE A 32 13.99 1.15 3.13
CA ILE A 32 13.29 -0.12 3.12
C ILE A 32 14.04 -1.05 2.16
N ARG A 33 14.19 -2.32 2.54
CA ARG A 33 14.64 -3.39 1.65
C ARG A 33 13.45 -4.27 1.33
N ILE A 34 13.21 -4.48 0.04
CA ILE A 34 12.17 -5.38 -0.47
C ILE A 34 12.86 -6.44 -1.30
N GLU A 35 12.61 -7.70 -0.99
CA GLU A 35 13.13 -8.84 -1.73
C GLU A 35 11.99 -9.45 -2.54
N PRO A 36 12.17 -9.69 -3.86
CA PRO A 36 11.15 -10.31 -4.69
C PRO A 36 10.72 -11.67 -4.11
N ALA A 37 9.41 -11.83 -3.92
CA ALA A 37 8.79 -13.06 -3.47
C ALA A 37 7.38 -13.15 -4.07
N PRO A 38 6.84 -14.36 -4.28
CA PRO A 38 5.43 -14.52 -4.63
C PRO A 38 4.54 -13.85 -3.59
N LEU A 39 3.51 -13.14 -4.06
CA LEU A 39 2.50 -12.55 -3.21
C LEU A 39 1.20 -13.36 -3.30
N HIS A 40 0.39 -13.29 -2.25
CA HIS A 40 -0.94 -13.88 -2.19
C HIS A 40 -1.99 -12.82 -1.82
N ASP A 41 -3.26 -13.22 -1.82
CA ASP A 41 -4.38 -12.38 -1.41
C ASP A 41 -4.29 -11.99 0.06
N GLY A 42 -5.03 -10.96 0.47
CA GLY A 42 -5.02 -10.50 1.86
C GLY A 42 -5.49 -9.07 2.02
N VAL A 43 -5.49 -8.61 3.27
CA VAL A 43 -5.91 -7.25 3.63
C VAL A 43 -4.70 -6.39 3.95
N VAL A 44 -4.59 -5.24 3.28
CA VAL A 44 -3.61 -4.20 3.59
C VAL A 44 -4.28 -3.08 4.37
N ASP A 45 -3.73 -2.74 5.54
CA ASP A 45 -4.14 -1.55 6.29
C ASP A 45 -3.40 -0.31 5.80
N ALA A 46 -4.13 0.64 5.18
CA ALA A 46 -3.57 1.89 4.71
C ALA A 46 -3.28 2.91 5.82
N GLN A 47 -3.74 2.66 7.05
CA GLN A 47 -3.55 3.55 8.21
C GLN A 47 -3.99 5.00 7.94
N GLY A 48 -5.02 5.17 7.10
CA GLY A 48 -5.53 6.49 6.71
C GLY A 48 -4.64 7.29 5.75
N ASP A 49 -3.56 6.69 5.24
CA ASP A 49 -2.66 7.29 4.25
C ASP A 49 -3.12 6.98 2.82
N HIS A 50 -3.54 8.03 2.13
CA HIS A 50 -4.01 7.97 0.75
C HIS A 50 -2.98 7.36 -0.21
N ARG A 51 -1.68 7.56 0.02
CA ARG A 51 -0.64 7.02 -0.87
C ARG A 51 -0.45 5.53 -0.69
N ILE A 52 -0.57 5.04 0.54
CA ILE A 52 -0.52 3.59 0.81
C ILE A 52 -1.74 2.94 0.19
N ALA A 53 -2.94 3.50 0.40
CA ALA A 53 -4.15 2.99 -0.22
C ALA A 53 -4.05 2.91 -1.75
N MET A 54 -3.58 3.98 -2.41
CA MET A 54 -3.37 3.98 -3.88
C MET A 54 -2.32 2.95 -4.32
N ALA A 55 -1.16 2.91 -3.66
CA ALA A 55 -0.06 2.01 -4.05
C ALA A 55 -0.48 0.53 -4.03
N PHE A 56 -1.14 0.09 -2.95
CA PHE A 56 -1.58 -1.30 -2.83
C PHE A 56 -2.84 -1.61 -3.65
N SER A 57 -3.65 -0.60 -4.00
CA SER A 57 -4.73 -0.77 -4.99
C SER A 57 -4.16 -1.06 -6.39
N VAL A 58 -3.07 -0.39 -6.78
CA VAL A 58 -2.35 -0.69 -8.03
C VAL A 58 -1.75 -2.09 -8.00
N LEU A 59 -1.15 -2.50 -6.86
CA LEU A 59 -0.65 -3.87 -6.69
C LEU A 59 -1.76 -4.92 -6.88
N GLY A 60 -2.98 -4.65 -6.40
CA GLY A 60 -4.14 -5.51 -6.55
C GLY A 60 -4.61 -5.73 -8.00
N LEU A 61 -4.08 -4.99 -8.97
CA LEU A 61 -4.28 -5.28 -10.39
C LEU A 61 -3.53 -6.55 -10.83
N LEU A 62 -2.39 -6.85 -10.18
CA LEU A 62 -1.55 -8.02 -10.48
C LEU A 62 -1.73 -9.17 -9.48
N VAL A 63 -2.15 -8.87 -8.25
CA VAL A 63 -2.38 -9.85 -7.20
C VAL A 63 -3.89 -9.93 -6.88
N PRO A 64 -4.61 -10.93 -7.41
CA PRO A 64 -6.03 -11.09 -7.12
C PRO A 64 -6.31 -11.24 -5.62
N GLY A 65 -7.42 -10.67 -5.16
CA GLY A 65 -7.87 -10.83 -3.76
C GLY A 65 -7.26 -9.85 -2.75
N VAL A 66 -6.43 -8.90 -3.18
CA VAL A 66 -5.96 -7.81 -2.29
C VAL A 66 -7.11 -6.84 -1.95
N ALA A 67 -7.40 -6.68 -0.66
CA ALA A 67 -8.35 -5.70 -0.13
C ALA A 67 -7.64 -4.61 0.67
N ILE A 68 -8.12 -3.37 0.60
CA ILE A 68 -7.50 -2.22 1.25
C ILE A 68 -8.40 -1.69 2.37
N ALA A 69 -7.96 -1.81 3.63
CA ALA A 69 -8.59 -1.14 4.76
C ALA A 69 -8.17 0.35 4.78
N GLY A 70 -9.13 1.25 5.03
CA GLY A 70 -8.89 2.70 4.97
C GLY A 70 -8.80 3.28 3.54
N TRP A 71 -9.34 2.57 2.55
CA TRP A 71 -9.36 2.95 1.14
C TRP A 71 -9.97 4.34 0.86
N GLN A 72 -10.87 4.81 1.74
CA GLN A 72 -11.54 6.11 1.64
C GLN A 72 -10.57 7.29 1.76
N SER A 73 -9.40 7.08 2.38
CA SER A 73 -8.37 8.12 2.54
C SER A 73 -7.93 8.73 1.21
N VAL A 74 -8.03 7.97 0.11
CA VAL A 74 -7.69 8.44 -1.25
C VAL A 74 -8.49 9.68 -1.65
N ALA A 75 -9.75 9.78 -1.23
CA ALA A 75 -10.62 10.92 -1.56
C ALA A 75 -10.09 12.27 -1.03
N LYS A 76 -9.17 12.28 -0.06
CA LYS A 76 -8.49 13.50 0.41
C LYS A 76 -7.73 14.22 -0.70
N THR A 77 -7.20 13.48 -1.68
CA THR A 77 -6.28 14.02 -2.70
C THR A 77 -6.65 13.61 -4.13
N PHE A 78 -7.34 12.48 -4.31
CA PHE A 78 -7.74 12.00 -5.63
C PHE A 78 -9.11 11.29 -5.58
N PRO A 79 -10.22 12.04 -5.51
CA PRO A 79 -11.58 11.48 -5.39
C PRO A 79 -11.96 10.46 -6.47
N SER A 80 -11.54 10.67 -7.72
CA SER A 80 -11.85 9.79 -8.86
C SER A 80 -10.86 8.64 -9.08
N PHE A 81 -9.94 8.40 -8.12
CA PHE A 81 -8.91 7.37 -8.27
C PHE A 81 -9.46 5.98 -8.58
N TYR A 82 -10.49 5.52 -7.87
CA TYR A 82 -11.04 4.16 -8.09
C TYR A 82 -11.82 4.04 -9.39
N GLU A 83 -12.39 5.13 -9.90
CA GLU A 83 -13.01 5.16 -11.23
C GLU A 83 -11.93 4.99 -12.31
N MET A 84 -10.83 5.73 -12.20
CA MET A 84 -9.68 5.59 -13.09
C MET A 84 -9.03 4.20 -12.98
N LEU A 85 -8.83 3.68 -11.77
CA LEU A 85 -8.23 2.36 -11.57
C LEU A 85 -9.08 1.26 -12.21
N ARG A 86 -10.42 1.38 -12.15
CA ARG A 86 -11.34 0.45 -12.81
C ARG A 86 -11.27 0.50 -14.33
N SER A 87 -10.86 1.61 -14.94
CA SER A 87 -10.69 1.69 -16.40
C SER A 87 -9.41 1.02 -16.91
N LEU A 88 -8.55 0.52 -16.01
CA LEU A 88 -7.32 -0.22 -16.35
C LEU A 88 -7.51 -1.75 -16.29
N ARG A 89 -8.69 -2.21 -15.87
CA ARG A 89 -9.07 -3.63 -15.87
C ARG A 89 -9.69 -4.02 -17.20
#